data_AF-A0A934AVG7-F1
#
_entry.id   AF-A0A934AVG7-F1
#
_cell.length_a   1.000
_cell.length_b   1.000
_cell.length_c   1.000
_cell.angle_alpha   90.00
_cell.angle_beta   90.00
_cell.angle_gamma   90.00
#
_symmetry.space_group_name_H-M   'P 1'
#
loop_
_entity.id
_entity.type
_entity.pdbx_description
1 polymer ?
#
loop_
_entity_poly.entity_id
_entity_poly.type
_entity_poly.pdbx_seq_one_letter_code
_entity_poly.pdbx_strand_id
1 'polypeptide(L)'
;MGEILYLETTAAIDAAFKSFPELLSLIKSSEKSISSQYVKMEIKRGFLYNLVLLHNKAVECSSFAQVQQFAANLASSPKRYYLGAVLDTLRVYFEKIDSQRPDDLKKKYGNIHLGDIHRKQMIYFLRSWIRMFLPKIDKMVDELINPMKCFVDLKSPVLNGELFDNKPSRCSQSGFECEIQKFFQNNEDGFKVILNNLRKLHGTGKDDETKKREAALNFIIKKRIHRTSMKFSNKSQDEIKCWECGDAIHAVLAPKGASVVNRNGRHYDQICEAIDRKSLVYKSPKV
;
A
#
# COMPACT_ATOMS: atom_id res chain seq x y z
N MET A 1 -7.97 17.26 -23.92
CA MET A 1 -6.93 16.35 -23.43
C MET A 1 -7.48 15.73 -22.17
N GLY A 2 -7.53 14.41 -22.10
CA GLY A 2 -8.05 13.73 -20.92
C GLY A 2 -7.03 13.78 -19.78
N GLU A 3 -7.49 13.51 -18.57
CA GLU A 3 -6.65 13.60 -17.38
C GLU A 3 -5.75 12.36 -17.26
N ILE A 4 -4.46 12.57 -16.99
CA ILE A 4 -3.53 11.48 -16.63
C ILE A 4 -3.59 11.30 -15.12
N LEU A 5 -3.77 10.07 -14.66
CA LEU A 5 -3.85 9.73 -13.24
C LEU A 5 -2.61 8.95 -12.79
N TYR A 6 -2.04 9.35 -11.66
CA TYR A 6 -1.07 8.56 -10.93
C TYR A 6 -1.72 7.97 -9.67
N LEU A 7 -1.83 6.65 -9.60
CA LEU A 7 -2.41 5.94 -8.47
C LEU A 7 -1.32 5.64 -7.44
N GLU A 8 -1.39 6.32 -6.28
CA GLU A 8 -0.52 5.97 -5.14
C GLU A 8 -1.02 4.70 -4.41
N THR A 9 -0.34 4.33 -3.33
CA THR A 9 -0.54 3.08 -2.61
C THR A 9 -1.97 2.87 -2.11
N THR A 10 -2.61 3.86 -1.50
CA THR A 10 -3.98 3.73 -0.99
C THR A 10 -5.01 3.63 -2.12
N ALA A 11 -4.88 4.44 -3.17
CA ALA A 11 -5.71 4.36 -4.38
C ALA A 11 -5.57 3.01 -5.07
N ALA A 12 -4.35 2.52 -5.25
CA ALA A 12 -4.11 1.21 -5.85
C ALA A 12 -4.75 0.08 -5.03
N ILE A 13 -4.68 0.14 -3.69
CA ILE A 13 -5.33 -0.83 -2.81
C ILE A 13 -6.85 -0.73 -2.92
N ASP A 14 -7.41 0.47 -2.84
CA ASP A 14 -8.85 0.67 -2.82
C ASP A 14 -9.51 0.31 -4.16
N ALA A 15 -8.85 0.61 -5.28
CA ALA A 15 -9.31 0.20 -6.61
C ALA A 15 -9.19 -1.32 -6.81
N ALA A 16 -8.04 -1.91 -6.48
CA ALA A 16 -7.80 -3.34 -6.72
C ALA A 16 -8.55 -4.24 -5.72
N PHE A 17 -8.57 -3.91 -4.43
CA PHE A 17 -9.14 -4.75 -3.38
C PHE A 17 -10.62 -4.42 -3.10
N LYS A 18 -10.89 -3.16 -2.76
CA LYS A 18 -12.20 -2.71 -2.28
C LYS A 18 -13.17 -2.44 -3.42
N SER A 19 -12.66 -2.30 -4.65
CA SER A 19 -13.44 -2.06 -5.86
C SER A 19 -14.33 -0.82 -5.74
N PHE A 20 -13.76 0.28 -5.21
CA PHE A 20 -14.52 1.51 -4.99
C PHE A 20 -15.04 2.11 -6.31
N PRO A 21 -16.37 2.23 -6.49
CA PRO A 21 -16.95 2.61 -7.78
C PRO A 21 -16.50 3.99 -8.29
N GLU A 22 -16.39 4.99 -7.41
CA GLU A 22 -15.93 6.33 -7.78
C GLU A 22 -14.52 6.29 -8.36
N LEU A 23 -13.61 5.60 -7.69
CA LEU A 23 -12.22 5.45 -8.11
C LEU A 23 -12.11 4.64 -9.41
N LEU A 24 -12.90 3.57 -9.56
CA LEU A 24 -12.94 2.79 -10.80
C LEU A 24 -13.50 3.59 -11.98
N SER A 25 -14.52 4.43 -11.74
CA SER A 25 -15.06 5.34 -12.74
C SER A 25 -14.03 6.37 -13.14
N LEU A 26 -13.32 6.95 -12.17
CA LEU A 26 -12.26 7.92 -12.40
C LEU A 26 -11.13 7.34 -13.26
N ILE A 27 -10.66 6.13 -12.92
CA ILE A 27 -9.66 5.40 -13.71
C ILE A 27 -10.18 5.15 -15.14
N LYS A 28 -11.41 4.67 -15.29
CA LYS A 28 -12.01 4.38 -16.60
C LYS A 28 -12.18 5.61 -17.48
N SER A 29 -12.44 6.78 -16.89
CA SER A 29 -12.59 8.05 -17.62
C SER A 29 -11.27 8.76 -17.90
N SER A 30 -10.16 8.30 -17.32
CA SER A 30 -8.85 8.91 -17.53
C SER A 30 -8.33 8.65 -18.93
N GLU A 31 -7.47 9.54 -19.44
CA GLU A 31 -6.74 9.28 -20.68
C GLU A 31 -5.71 8.18 -20.49
N LYS A 32 -5.07 8.18 -19.30
CA LYS A 32 -4.04 7.23 -18.94
C LYS A 32 -3.94 7.12 -17.43
N SER A 33 -3.82 5.89 -16.96
CA SER A 33 -3.62 5.52 -15.57
C SER A 33 -2.21 4.95 -15.38
N ILE A 34 -1.48 5.49 -14.40
CA ILE A 34 -0.09 5.18 -14.13
C ILE A 34 0.03 4.79 -12.67
N SER A 35 0.89 3.83 -12.36
CA SER A 35 1.36 3.61 -10.99
C SER A 35 2.85 3.25 -11.03
N SER A 36 3.44 2.83 -9.91
CA SER A 36 4.86 2.54 -9.84
C SER A 36 5.18 1.22 -9.15
N GLN A 37 6.35 0.69 -9.45
CA GLN A 37 6.89 -0.46 -8.70
C GLN A 37 7.08 -0.13 -7.21
N TYR A 38 7.26 1.15 -6.87
CA TYR A 38 7.31 1.61 -5.49
C TYR A 38 5.97 1.40 -4.77
N VAL A 39 4.84 1.68 -5.44
CA VAL A 39 3.49 1.34 -4.92
C VAL A 39 3.39 -0.17 -4.65
N LYS A 40 3.81 -1.02 -5.60
CA LYS A 40 3.80 -2.48 -5.39
C LYS A 40 4.68 -2.91 -4.20
N MET A 41 5.81 -2.25 -3.99
CA MET A 41 6.69 -2.48 -2.82
C MET A 41 5.99 -2.13 -1.50
N GLU A 42 5.34 -0.97 -1.42
CA GLU A 42 4.59 -0.55 -0.23
C GLU A 42 3.41 -1.47 0.08
N ILE A 43 2.72 -1.90 -0.97
CA ILE A 43 1.66 -2.91 -0.89
C ILE A 43 2.21 -4.24 -0.37
N LYS A 44 3.33 -4.72 -0.92
CA LYS A 44 3.94 -6.01 -0.57
C LYS A 44 4.35 -6.07 0.91
N ARG A 45 4.98 -4.99 1.42
CA ARG A 45 5.47 -4.90 2.80
C ARG A 45 4.36 -4.63 3.82
N GLY A 46 3.28 -3.96 3.41
CA GLY A 46 2.20 -3.52 4.28
C GLY A 46 0.94 -4.36 4.10
N PHE A 47 0.14 -4.00 3.11
CA PHE A 47 -1.20 -4.58 2.91
C PHE A 47 -1.17 -6.08 2.62
N LEU A 48 -0.34 -6.54 1.68
CA LEU A 48 -0.27 -7.95 1.31
C LEU A 48 0.35 -8.80 2.42
N TYR A 49 1.29 -8.24 3.18
CA TYR A 49 1.81 -8.88 4.39
C TYR A 49 0.69 -9.14 5.41
N ASN A 50 -0.22 -8.19 5.60
CA ASN A 50 -1.36 -8.36 6.51
C ASN A 50 -2.36 -9.40 6.02
N LEU A 51 -2.62 -9.46 4.72
CA LEU A 51 -3.45 -10.52 4.13
C LEU A 51 -2.84 -11.91 4.37
N VAL A 52 -1.53 -12.06 4.13
CA VAL A 52 -0.80 -13.31 4.38
C VAL A 52 -0.84 -13.69 5.87
N LEU A 53 -0.60 -12.73 6.76
CA LEU A 53 -0.66 -12.95 8.20
C LEU A 53 -2.05 -13.44 8.62
N LEU A 54 -3.10 -12.78 8.14
CA LEU A 54 -4.48 -13.14 8.46
C LEU A 54 -4.86 -14.52 7.90
N HIS A 55 -4.42 -14.84 6.67
CA HIS A 55 -4.63 -16.15 6.05
C HIS A 55 -3.97 -17.25 6.87
N ASN A 56 -2.68 -17.11 7.16
CA ASN A 56 -1.92 -18.11 7.91
C ASN A 56 -2.53 -18.30 9.30
N LYS A 57 -3.00 -17.22 9.94
CA LYS A 57 -3.74 -17.33 11.20
C LYS A 57 -5.05 -18.09 11.06
N ALA A 58 -5.82 -17.83 10.00
CA ALA A 58 -7.08 -18.54 9.75
C ALA A 58 -6.88 -20.04 9.51
N VAL A 59 -5.76 -20.44 8.90
CA VAL A 59 -5.36 -21.85 8.73
C VAL A 59 -4.99 -22.49 10.07
N GLU A 60 -4.20 -21.80 10.89
CA GLU A 60 -3.74 -22.30 12.20
C GLU A 60 -4.86 -22.40 13.25
N CYS A 61 -5.87 -21.53 13.19
CA CYS A 61 -6.98 -21.51 14.13
C CYS A 61 -7.93 -22.69 13.89
N SER A 62 -8.45 -23.30 14.96
CA SER A 62 -9.43 -24.39 14.87
C SER A 62 -10.85 -23.90 14.59
N SER A 63 -11.15 -22.62 14.83
CA SER A 63 -12.47 -22.03 14.61
C SER A 63 -12.39 -20.58 14.15
N PHE A 64 -13.46 -20.09 13.53
CA PHE A 64 -13.56 -18.69 13.10
C PHE A 64 -13.56 -17.70 14.29
N ALA A 65 -14.11 -18.10 15.43
CA ALA A 65 -14.09 -17.28 16.65
C ALA A 65 -12.65 -16.96 17.10
N GLN A 66 -11.71 -17.90 16.95
CA GLN A 66 -10.30 -17.64 17.24
C GLN A 66 -9.66 -16.66 16.26
N VAL A 67 -10.10 -16.64 15.01
CA VAL A 67 -9.65 -15.65 14.01
C VAL A 67 -10.15 -14.25 14.37
N GLN A 68 -11.40 -14.14 14.82
CA GLN A 68 -11.97 -12.88 15.33
C GLN A 68 -11.23 -12.42 16.59
N GLN A 69 -10.94 -13.34 17.52
CA GLN A 69 -10.17 -13.03 18.72
C GLN A 69 -8.76 -12.54 18.38
N PHE A 70 -8.10 -13.15 17.38
CA PHE A 70 -6.81 -12.66 16.88
C PHE A 70 -6.92 -11.21 16.39
N ALA A 71 -7.94 -10.89 15.59
CA ALA A 71 -8.16 -9.52 15.11
C ALA A 71 -8.42 -8.54 16.27
N ALA A 72 -9.24 -8.93 17.25
CA ALA A 72 -9.51 -8.12 18.45
C ALA A 72 -8.24 -7.86 19.27
N ASN A 73 -7.40 -8.88 19.46
CA ASN A 73 -6.15 -8.77 20.20
C ASN A 73 -5.12 -7.84 19.53
N LEU A 74 -5.26 -7.54 18.24
CA LEU A 74 -4.38 -6.55 17.59
C LEU A 74 -4.58 -5.15 18.18
N ALA A 75 -5.80 -4.80 18.62
CA ALA A 75 -6.13 -3.47 19.14
C ALA A 75 -5.35 -3.11 20.43
N SER A 76 -5.09 -4.10 21.28
CA SER A 76 -4.35 -3.94 22.53
C SER A 76 -2.85 -4.30 22.42
N SER A 77 -2.38 -4.63 21.21
CA SER A 77 -0.99 -5.06 20.99
C SER A 77 -0.09 -3.94 20.44
N PRO A 78 1.25 -4.05 20.58
CA PRO A 78 2.19 -3.21 19.85
C PRO A 78 2.02 -3.27 18.31
N LYS A 79 1.29 -4.28 17.82
CA LYS A 79 0.97 -4.51 16.41
C LYS A 79 -0.35 -3.85 15.96
N ARG A 80 -0.90 -2.91 16.74
CA ARG A 80 -2.13 -2.17 16.42
C ARG A 80 -2.17 -1.54 15.04
N TYR A 81 -1.01 -1.22 14.45
CA TYR A 81 -0.91 -0.66 13.10
C TYR A 81 -1.37 -1.63 12.01
N TYR A 82 -1.47 -2.94 12.28
CA TYR A 82 -2.07 -3.92 11.36
C TYR A 82 -3.60 -3.96 11.44
N LEU A 83 -4.20 -3.45 12.52
CA LEU A 83 -5.63 -3.59 12.80
C LEU A 83 -6.49 -3.04 11.66
N GLY A 84 -6.18 -1.85 11.15
CA GLY A 84 -6.97 -1.22 10.08
C GLY A 84 -7.09 -2.10 8.83
N ALA A 85 -5.97 -2.66 8.36
CA ALA A 85 -5.96 -3.55 7.20
C ALA A 85 -6.70 -4.86 7.45
N VAL A 86 -6.60 -5.43 8.67
CA VAL A 86 -7.31 -6.64 9.06
C VAL A 86 -8.82 -6.41 9.11
N LEU A 87 -9.26 -5.32 9.74
CA LEU A 87 -10.68 -4.96 9.82
C LEU A 87 -11.26 -4.65 8.44
N ASP A 88 -10.54 -3.90 7.61
CA ASP A 88 -10.94 -3.66 6.22
C ASP A 88 -11.10 -4.96 5.43
N THR A 89 -10.19 -5.93 5.64
CA THR A 89 -10.25 -7.24 4.99
C THR A 89 -11.46 -8.05 5.46
N LEU A 90 -11.73 -8.06 6.76
CA LEU A 90 -12.90 -8.71 7.34
C LEU A 90 -14.20 -8.09 6.83
N ARG A 91 -14.29 -6.76 6.77
CA ARG A 91 -15.45 -6.05 6.20
C ARG A 91 -15.71 -6.48 4.76
N VAL A 92 -14.69 -6.43 3.89
CA VAL A 92 -14.83 -6.84 2.48
C VAL A 92 -15.17 -8.33 2.37
N TYR A 93 -14.65 -9.18 3.26
CA TYR A 93 -15.03 -10.58 3.32
C TYR A 93 -16.53 -10.74 3.66
N PHE A 94 -17.01 -10.10 4.73
CA PHE A 94 -18.41 -10.15 5.14
C PHE A 94 -19.34 -9.60 4.05
N GLU A 95 -19.03 -8.47 3.44
CA GLU A 95 -19.80 -7.93 2.31
C GLU A 95 -19.94 -8.92 1.14
N LYS A 96 -18.91 -9.74 0.88
CA LYS A 96 -18.99 -10.77 -0.15
C LYS A 96 -19.81 -11.99 0.27
N ILE A 97 -19.75 -12.39 1.53
CA ILE A 97 -20.47 -13.58 2.01
C ILE A 97 -21.91 -13.29 2.43
N ASP A 98 -22.26 -12.05 2.81
CA ASP A 98 -23.62 -11.63 3.16
C ASP A 98 -24.61 -11.81 2.00
N SER A 99 -24.08 -11.86 0.76
CA SER A 99 -24.85 -12.21 -0.44
C SER A 99 -25.19 -13.70 -0.57
N GLN A 100 -24.64 -14.58 0.28
CA GLN A 100 -24.83 -16.03 0.22
C GLN A 100 -25.88 -16.46 1.26
N ARG A 101 -26.93 -17.17 0.83
CA ARG A 101 -27.95 -17.65 1.76
C ARG A 101 -27.40 -18.80 2.62
N PRO A 102 -27.79 -18.93 3.89
CA PRO A 102 -27.37 -20.04 4.76
C PRO A 102 -27.61 -21.43 4.17
N ASP A 103 -28.67 -21.60 3.38
CA ASP A 103 -28.99 -22.87 2.72
C ASP A 103 -28.01 -23.24 1.59
N ASP A 104 -27.49 -22.24 0.87
CA ASP A 104 -26.46 -22.44 -0.15
C ASP A 104 -25.14 -22.92 0.48
N LEU A 105 -24.84 -22.39 1.68
CA LEU A 105 -23.67 -22.80 2.47
C LEU A 105 -23.80 -24.25 2.97
N LYS A 106 -24.97 -24.61 3.52
CA LYS A 106 -25.25 -25.99 3.97
C LYS A 106 -25.21 -26.99 2.82
N LYS A 107 -25.75 -26.63 1.64
CA LYS A 107 -25.70 -27.48 0.45
C LYS A 107 -24.26 -27.72 -0.04
N LYS A 108 -23.38 -26.71 0.07
CA LYS A 108 -21.99 -26.79 -0.38
C LYS A 108 -21.06 -27.51 0.60
N TYR A 109 -21.26 -27.31 1.90
CA TYR A 109 -20.33 -27.78 2.93
C TYR A 109 -20.88 -28.94 3.79
N GLY A 110 -22.14 -29.32 3.60
CA GLY A 110 -22.82 -30.33 4.41
C GLY A 110 -23.21 -29.81 5.79
N ASN A 111 -23.51 -30.74 6.70
CA ASN A 111 -23.98 -30.45 8.05
C ASN A 111 -22.81 -30.16 9.01
N ILE A 112 -22.00 -29.15 8.69
CA ILE A 112 -20.88 -28.70 9.52
C ILE A 112 -21.22 -27.42 10.29
N HIS A 113 -20.54 -27.18 11.41
CA HIS A 113 -20.75 -26.00 12.24
C HIS A 113 -20.48 -24.71 11.44
N LEU A 114 -21.36 -23.70 11.57
CA LEU A 114 -21.30 -22.46 10.77
C LEU A 114 -19.95 -21.73 10.91
N GLY A 115 -19.36 -21.77 12.11
CA GLY A 115 -18.02 -21.23 12.35
C GLY A 115 -16.92 -21.91 11.52
N ASP A 116 -17.02 -23.21 11.22
CA ASP A 116 -16.06 -23.89 10.36
C ASP A 116 -16.25 -23.53 8.89
N ILE A 117 -17.50 -23.33 8.46
CA ILE A 117 -17.82 -22.83 7.12
C ILE A 117 -17.15 -21.46 6.93
N HIS A 118 -17.36 -20.52 7.84
CA HIS A 118 -16.78 -19.19 7.73
C HIS A 118 -15.25 -19.21 7.74
N ARG A 119 -14.63 -20.05 8.59
CA ARG A 119 -13.17 -20.21 8.57
C ARG A 119 -12.68 -20.69 7.19
N LYS A 120 -13.28 -21.75 6.65
CA LYS A 120 -12.90 -22.31 5.33
C LYS A 120 -13.11 -21.30 4.20
N GLN A 121 -14.22 -20.56 4.22
CA GLN A 121 -14.52 -19.52 3.23
C GLN A 121 -13.53 -18.35 3.31
N MET A 122 -13.18 -17.93 4.53
CA MET A 122 -12.18 -16.89 4.74
C MET A 122 -10.80 -17.31 4.21
N ILE A 123 -10.36 -18.54 4.48
CA ILE A 123 -9.12 -19.09 3.93
C ILE A 123 -9.15 -19.03 2.39
N TYR A 124 -10.23 -19.49 1.76
CA TYR A 124 -10.38 -19.46 0.31
C TYR A 124 -10.39 -18.04 -0.27
N PHE A 125 -11.11 -17.12 0.37
CA PHE A 125 -11.18 -15.71 0.00
C PHE A 125 -9.80 -15.06 0.05
N LEU A 126 -9.08 -15.22 1.17
CA LEU A 126 -7.75 -14.66 1.35
C LEU A 126 -6.75 -15.28 0.38
N ARG A 127 -6.77 -16.60 0.20
CA ARG A 127 -5.90 -17.30 -0.76
C ARG A 127 -6.06 -16.77 -2.18
N SER A 128 -7.31 -16.54 -2.59
CA SER A 128 -7.62 -15.98 -3.91
C SER A 128 -7.07 -14.56 -4.05
N TRP A 129 -7.30 -13.71 -3.06
CA TRP A 129 -6.80 -12.34 -3.07
C TRP A 129 -5.27 -12.25 -3.02
N ILE A 130 -4.61 -12.99 -2.14
CA ILE A 130 -3.15 -13.01 -2.01
C ILE A 130 -2.48 -13.34 -3.35
N ARG A 131 -3.04 -14.29 -4.10
CA ARG A 131 -2.51 -14.70 -5.41
C ARG A 131 -2.78 -13.68 -6.51
N MET A 132 -3.96 -13.07 -6.49
CA MET A 132 -4.41 -12.19 -7.58
C MET A 132 -4.03 -10.72 -7.38
N PHE A 133 -3.61 -10.31 -6.18
CA PHE A 133 -3.52 -8.89 -5.86
C PHE A 133 -2.54 -8.11 -6.75
N LEU A 134 -1.29 -8.56 -6.82
CA LEU A 134 -0.27 -7.89 -7.64
C LEU A 134 -0.62 -7.95 -9.14
N PRO A 135 -1.02 -9.11 -9.71
CA PRO A 135 -1.50 -9.15 -11.10
C PRO A 135 -2.70 -8.24 -11.37
N LYS A 136 -3.57 -8.02 -10.38
CA LYS A 136 -4.72 -7.13 -10.54
C LYS A 136 -4.31 -5.66 -10.62
N ILE A 137 -3.30 -5.24 -9.86
CA ILE A 137 -2.70 -3.90 -9.99
C ILE A 137 -2.09 -3.74 -11.39
N ASP A 138 -1.31 -4.73 -11.84
CA ASP A 138 -0.65 -4.69 -13.15
C ASP A 138 -1.65 -4.57 -14.31
N LYS A 139 -2.86 -5.13 -14.17
CA LYS A 139 -3.94 -5.04 -15.16
C LYS A 139 -4.78 -3.78 -15.07
N MET A 140 -4.72 -3.05 -13.95
CA MET A 140 -5.57 -1.90 -13.67
C MET A 140 -4.97 -0.59 -14.17
N VAL A 141 -3.67 -0.57 -14.44
CA VAL A 141 -2.94 0.60 -14.90
C VAL A 141 -2.41 0.39 -16.31
N ASP A 142 -2.34 1.46 -17.08
CA ASP A 142 -1.77 1.44 -18.44
C ASP A 142 -0.25 1.38 -18.40
N GLU A 143 0.36 1.94 -17.35
CA GLU A 143 1.82 1.97 -17.20
C GLU A 143 2.27 1.79 -15.74
N LEU A 144 3.32 0.97 -15.56
CA LEU A 144 4.04 0.84 -14.30
C LEU A 144 5.47 1.37 -14.43
N ILE A 145 5.75 2.50 -13.79
CA ILE A 145 7.08 3.11 -13.83
C ILE A 145 7.99 2.57 -12.71
N ASN A 146 9.29 2.44 -12.98
CA ASN A 146 10.28 2.04 -11.99
C ASN A 146 11.65 2.73 -12.18
N PRO A 147 11.72 4.07 -12.10
CA PRO A 147 12.98 4.81 -12.33
C PRO A 147 14.04 4.51 -11.27
N MET A 148 13.64 4.00 -10.09
CA MET A 148 14.55 3.67 -8.98
C MET A 148 15.10 2.24 -9.06
N LYS A 149 14.69 1.41 -10.04
CA LYS A 149 14.88 -0.05 -10.01
C LYS A 149 14.53 -0.63 -8.63
N CYS A 150 13.46 -0.11 -8.02
CA CYS A 150 13.02 -0.53 -6.71
C CYS A 150 12.44 -1.93 -6.82
N PHE A 151 12.89 -2.84 -5.94
CA PHE A 151 12.31 -4.17 -5.75
C PHE A 151 12.00 -4.92 -7.06
N VAL A 152 12.99 -5.01 -7.96
CA VAL A 152 12.82 -5.61 -9.30
C VAL A 152 12.49 -7.11 -9.26
N ASP A 153 12.88 -7.78 -8.18
CA ASP A 153 12.60 -9.20 -7.91
C ASP A 153 11.35 -9.40 -7.04
N LEU A 154 10.46 -8.41 -6.98
CA LEU A 154 9.19 -8.52 -6.27
C LEU A 154 8.37 -9.69 -6.86
N LYS A 155 8.04 -10.64 -6.00
CA LYS A 155 7.27 -11.84 -6.34
C LYS A 155 5.99 -11.92 -5.54
N SER A 156 4.98 -12.57 -6.11
CA SER A 156 3.76 -12.93 -5.35
C SER A 156 4.10 -13.87 -4.20
N PRO A 157 3.35 -13.83 -3.08
CA PRO A 157 3.49 -14.81 -2.00
C PRO A 157 3.30 -16.23 -2.53
N VAL A 158 4.15 -17.14 -2.08
CA VAL A 158 4.16 -18.54 -2.53
C VAL A 158 3.48 -19.39 -1.46
N LEU A 159 2.63 -20.32 -1.89
CA LEU A 159 1.97 -21.24 -0.97
C LEU A 159 2.89 -22.44 -0.71
N ASN A 160 3.25 -22.65 0.55
CA ASN A 160 4.05 -23.76 1.04
C ASN A 160 3.17 -24.62 1.96
N GLY A 161 2.64 -25.74 1.43
CA GLY A 161 1.58 -26.49 2.10
C GLY A 161 0.29 -25.68 2.16
N GLU A 162 -0.20 -25.38 3.36
CA GLU A 162 -1.38 -24.53 3.58
C GLU A 162 -1.03 -23.09 3.97
N LEU A 163 0.25 -22.75 4.17
CA LEU A 163 0.67 -21.43 4.62
C LEU A 163 1.34 -20.66 3.47
N PHE A 164 1.15 -19.35 3.42
CA PHE A 164 1.88 -18.49 2.48
C PHE A 164 3.22 -18.03 3.06
N ASP A 165 4.26 -18.12 2.24
CA ASP A 165 5.52 -17.41 2.42
C ASP A 165 5.51 -16.10 1.60
N ASN A 166 5.74 -14.98 2.28
CA ASN A 166 5.71 -13.64 1.70
C ASN A 166 7.11 -13.09 1.37
N LYS A 167 8.11 -13.94 1.13
CA LYS A 167 9.46 -13.47 0.78
C LYS A 167 9.59 -13.04 -0.68
N PRO A 168 10.40 -12.01 -0.98
CA PRO A 168 10.91 -11.01 -0.04
C PRO A 168 9.77 -10.11 0.49
N SER A 169 9.71 -9.89 1.80
CA SER A 169 8.69 -9.05 2.46
C SER A 169 9.18 -7.64 2.79
N ARG A 170 10.51 -7.43 2.75
CA ARG A 170 11.18 -6.16 2.98
C ARG A 170 12.13 -5.83 1.84
N CYS A 171 12.37 -4.54 1.63
CA CYS A 171 13.25 -4.07 0.55
C CYS A 171 14.69 -4.57 0.72
N SER A 172 15.20 -4.59 1.95
CA SER A 172 16.48 -5.21 2.32
C SER A 172 16.63 -6.69 1.96
N GLN A 173 15.54 -7.42 1.77
CA GLN A 173 15.56 -8.83 1.35
C GLN A 173 15.58 -9.02 -0.17
N SER A 174 15.41 -7.96 -0.95
CA SER A 174 15.56 -8.01 -2.41
C SER A 174 16.96 -8.50 -2.77
N GLY A 175 17.10 -9.36 -3.78
CA GLY A 175 18.40 -9.76 -4.33
C GLY A 175 19.13 -8.62 -5.04
N PHE A 176 18.46 -7.51 -5.29
CA PHE A 176 18.96 -6.38 -6.06
C PHE A 176 19.03 -5.12 -5.20
N GLU A 177 19.99 -4.27 -5.53
CA GLU A 177 20.13 -2.97 -4.90
C GLU A 177 19.39 -1.91 -5.73
N CYS A 178 18.57 -1.09 -5.08
CA CYS A 178 17.83 -0.03 -5.73
C CYS A 178 18.68 1.23 -5.95
N GLU A 179 18.29 2.01 -6.96
CA GLU A 179 18.89 3.28 -7.35
C GLU A 179 18.17 4.48 -6.70
N ILE A 180 17.64 4.31 -5.47
CA ILE A 180 16.90 5.37 -4.77
C ILE A 180 17.74 6.65 -4.59
N GLN A 181 19.03 6.53 -4.27
CA GLN A 181 19.93 7.68 -4.17
C GLN A 181 20.01 8.48 -5.47
N LYS A 182 20.16 7.79 -6.61
CA LYS A 182 20.21 8.41 -7.94
C LYS A 182 18.88 9.08 -8.29
N PHE A 183 17.77 8.47 -7.92
CA PHE A 183 16.45 9.08 -8.09
C PHE A 183 16.31 10.39 -7.28
N PHE A 184 16.76 10.42 -6.03
CA PHE A 184 16.79 11.63 -5.22
C PHE A 184 17.72 12.70 -5.81
N GLN A 185 18.90 12.32 -6.32
CA GLN A 185 19.82 13.22 -7.02
C GLN A 185 19.18 13.83 -8.27
N ASN A 186 18.57 12.99 -9.11
CA ASN A 186 17.95 13.45 -10.37
C ASN A 186 16.72 14.33 -10.17
N ASN A 187 16.08 14.28 -8.99
CA ASN A 187 14.88 15.04 -8.67
C ASN A 187 15.09 15.94 -7.45
N GLU A 188 16.33 16.34 -7.18
CA GLU A 188 16.72 17.04 -5.96
C GLU A 188 15.94 18.33 -5.75
N ASP A 189 15.73 19.11 -6.81
CA ASP A 189 14.99 20.37 -6.75
C ASP A 189 13.55 20.16 -6.31
N GLY A 190 12.86 19.15 -6.85
CA GLY A 190 11.50 18.81 -6.43
C GLY A 190 11.43 18.46 -4.94
N PHE A 191 12.37 17.64 -4.46
CA PHE A 191 12.43 17.30 -3.04
C PHE A 191 12.79 18.49 -2.13
N LYS A 192 13.66 19.40 -2.59
CA LYS A 192 13.97 20.65 -1.86
C LYS A 192 12.76 21.55 -1.75
N VAL A 193 11.99 21.72 -2.83
CA VAL A 193 10.79 22.55 -2.82
C VAL A 193 9.74 21.95 -1.88
N ILE A 194 9.51 20.62 -1.93
CA ILE A 194 8.65 19.92 -0.97
C ILE A 194 9.14 20.16 0.47
N LEU A 195 10.42 19.93 0.75
CA LEU A 195 10.97 20.11 2.10
C LEU A 195 10.78 21.55 2.61
N ASN A 196 11.02 22.54 1.76
CA ASN A 196 10.83 23.94 2.10
C ASN A 196 9.35 24.26 2.34
N ASN A 197 8.43 23.69 1.57
CA ASN A 197 7.00 23.85 1.81
C ASN A 197 6.59 23.24 3.15
N LEU A 198 7.03 22.01 3.43
CA LEU A 198 6.75 21.35 4.71
C LEU A 198 7.32 22.11 5.91
N ARG A 199 8.42 22.86 5.76
CA ARG A 199 8.99 23.72 6.82
C ARG A 199 8.15 24.94 7.15
N LYS A 200 7.48 25.51 6.15
CA LYS A 200 6.60 26.68 6.31
C LYS A 200 5.31 26.34 7.08
N LEU A 201 5.00 25.06 7.25
CA LEU A 201 3.91 24.61 8.11
C LEU A 201 4.30 24.86 9.57
N HIS A 202 3.81 25.96 10.15
CA HIS A 202 4.08 26.38 11.53
C HIS A 202 3.01 25.86 12.53
N GLY A 203 3.41 25.72 13.80
CA GLY A 203 2.49 25.55 14.94
C GLY A 203 1.74 24.22 15.00
N THR A 204 0.48 24.28 15.41
CA THR A 204 -0.47 23.14 15.58
C THR A 204 -0.82 22.43 14.28
N GLY A 205 -0.39 22.95 13.11
CA GLY A 205 -0.65 22.35 11.81
C GLY A 205 0.21 21.12 11.48
N LYS A 206 1.33 20.93 12.19
CA LYS A 206 2.31 19.88 11.87
C LYS A 206 2.11 18.62 12.71
N ASP A 207 1.44 17.64 12.14
CA ASP A 207 1.31 16.32 12.76
C ASP A 207 2.64 15.53 12.75
N ASP A 208 2.66 14.44 13.51
CA ASP A 208 3.86 13.61 13.68
C ASP A 208 4.32 12.96 12.38
N GLU A 209 3.40 12.69 11.46
CA GLU A 209 3.73 12.13 10.15
C GLU A 209 4.46 13.16 9.28
N THR A 210 3.97 14.40 9.28
CA THR A 210 4.60 15.52 8.59
C THR A 210 5.99 15.83 9.16
N LYS A 211 6.16 15.78 10.48
CA LYS A 211 7.47 15.92 11.15
C LYS A 211 8.45 14.82 10.73
N LYS A 212 8.00 13.56 10.72
CA LYS A 212 8.82 12.42 10.29
C LYS A 212 9.27 12.58 8.84
N ARG A 213 8.34 12.94 7.95
CA ARG A 213 8.60 13.17 6.53
C ARG A 213 9.61 14.30 6.30
N GLU A 214 9.44 15.43 6.98
CA GLU A 214 10.40 16.54 6.93
C GLU A 214 11.80 16.10 7.39
N ALA A 215 11.88 15.41 8.53
CA ALA A 215 13.15 14.94 9.08
C ALA A 215 13.86 13.96 8.14
N ALA A 216 13.11 13.04 7.53
CA ALA A 216 13.62 12.08 6.55
C ALA A 216 14.11 12.77 5.26
N LEU A 217 13.34 13.69 4.69
CA LEU A 217 13.75 14.48 3.52
C LEU A 217 15.01 15.30 3.80
N ASN A 218 15.05 16.01 4.92
CA ASN A 218 16.21 16.80 5.32
C ASN A 218 17.45 15.90 5.52
N PHE A 219 17.28 14.72 6.11
CA PHE A 219 18.36 13.76 6.27
C PHE A 219 18.89 13.27 4.91
N ILE A 220 18.00 12.84 4.01
CA ILE A 220 18.39 12.31 2.70
C ILE A 220 19.11 13.40 1.89
N ILE A 221 18.50 14.59 1.76
CA ILE A 221 19.06 15.70 0.98
C ILE A 221 20.43 16.12 1.53
N LYS A 222 20.53 16.40 2.84
CA LYS A 222 21.79 16.92 3.40
C LYS A 222 22.89 15.87 3.52
N LYS A 223 22.54 14.62 3.86
CA LYS A 223 23.54 13.61 4.28
C LYS A 223 23.77 12.50 3.26
N ARG A 224 22.83 12.21 2.37
CA ARG A 224 22.89 11.04 1.48
C ARG A 224 23.05 11.41 0.01
N ILE A 225 22.49 12.51 -0.45
CA ILE A 225 22.61 12.94 -1.87
C ILE A 225 24.04 13.42 -2.18
N HIS A 226 24.63 14.25 -1.32
CA HIS A 226 25.89 14.95 -1.60
C HIS A 226 27.17 14.26 -1.11
N ARG A 227 27.06 13.15 -0.38
CA ARG A 227 28.22 12.43 0.16
C ARG A 227 28.40 11.11 -0.58
N THR A 228 29.32 11.07 -1.53
CA THR A 228 29.64 9.89 -2.35
C THR A 228 30.06 8.67 -1.52
N SER A 229 30.67 8.88 -0.36
CA SER A 229 31.05 7.82 0.58
C SER A 229 29.86 7.20 1.33
N MET A 230 28.69 7.84 1.31
CA MET A 230 27.51 7.44 2.09
C MET A 230 26.42 6.91 1.16
N LYS A 231 26.48 5.62 0.85
CA LYS A 231 25.48 4.93 0.01
C LYS A 231 24.09 4.99 0.65
N PHE A 232 23.07 5.23 -0.17
CA PHE A 232 21.66 5.18 0.24
C PHE A 232 20.87 4.26 -0.69
N SER A 233 20.44 3.12 -0.14
CA SER A 233 19.72 2.08 -0.88
C SER A 233 18.90 1.23 0.09
N ASN A 234 18.15 0.28 -0.46
CA ASN A 234 17.51 -0.80 0.31
C ASN A 234 18.51 -1.70 1.06
N LYS A 235 19.81 -1.58 0.80
CA LYS A 235 20.86 -2.29 1.53
C LYS A 235 21.53 -1.46 2.61
N SER A 236 21.19 -0.17 2.69
CA SER A 236 21.71 0.73 3.73
C SER A 236 20.91 0.60 5.03
N GLN A 237 21.56 0.91 6.16
CA GLN A 237 20.91 0.97 7.48
C GLN A 237 19.77 1.99 7.55
N ASP A 238 19.78 2.98 6.64
CA ASP A 238 18.80 4.06 6.59
C ASP A 238 17.63 3.79 5.63
N GLU A 239 17.41 2.55 5.16
CA GLU A 239 16.31 2.25 4.21
C GLU A 239 14.94 2.75 4.70
N ILE A 240 14.74 2.79 6.02
CA ILE A 240 13.56 3.34 6.70
C ILE A 240 13.25 4.78 6.26
N LYS A 241 14.27 5.58 5.95
CA LYS A 241 14.12 6.98 5.52
C LYS A 241 13.47 7.09 4.15
N CYS A 242 13.65 6.11 3.28
CA CYS A 242 12.91 6.05 2.03
C CYS A 242 11.41 5.93 2.30
N TRP A 243 11.02 5.09 3.26
CA TRP A 243 9.61 4.82 3.57
C TRP A 243 8.93 5.99 4.29
N GLU A 244 9.66 6.69 5.15
CA GLU A 244 9.16 7.92 5.79
C GLU A 244 8.89 9.06 4.77
N CYS A 245 9.41 8.92 3.54
CA CYS A 245 9.22 9.86 2.44
C CYS A 245 8.25 9.38 1.36
N GLY A 246 7.45 8.32 1.60
CA GLY A 246 6.58 7.70 0.60
C GLY A 246 5.77 8.71 -0.23
N ASP A 247 5.01 9.60 0.42
CA ASP A 247 4.18 10.58 -0.29
C ASP A 247 4.97 11.55 -1.17
N ALA A 248 6.14 11.99 -0.70
CA ALA A 248 7.01 12.85 -1.49
C ALA A 248 7.57 12.10 -2.70
N ILE A 249 7.91 10.81 -2.54
CA ILE A 249 8.34 9.93 -3.64
C ILE A 249 7.19 9.77 -4.65
N HIS A 250 5.95 9.51 -4.20
CA HIS A 250 4.80 9.40 -5.09
C HIS A 250 4.53 10.68 -5.87
N ALA A 251 4.57 11.84 -5.21
CA ALA A 251 4.35 13.13 -5.85
C ALA A 251 5.41 13.43 -6.93
N VAL A 252 6.68 13.10 -6.67
CA VAL A 252 7.78 13.27 -7.62
C VAL A 252 7.74 12.23 -8.75
N LEU A 253 7.32 10.99 -8.46
CA LEU A 253 7.13 9.94 -9.47
C LEU A 253 6.01 10.27 -10.46
N ALA A 254 4.97 10.96 -10.01
CA ALA A 254 3.86 11.35 -10.86
C ALA A 254 4.35 12.27 -12.01
N PRO A 255 4.09 11.91 -13.28
CA PRO A 255 4.48 12.73 -14.42
C PRO A 255 3.94 14.16 -14.30
N LYS A 256 4.63 15.12 -14.92
CA LYS A 256 4.14 16.51 -15.00
C LYS A 256 2.75 16.51 -15.64
N GLY A 257 1.81 17.23 -15.04
CA GLY A 257 0.41 17.28 -15.48
C GLY A 257 -0.47 16.11 -15.06
N ALA A 258 0.07 15.07 -14.41
CA ALA A 258 -0.72 14.00 -13.84
C ALA A 258 -1.32 14.40 -12.48
N SER A 259 -2.53 13.93 -12.22
CA SER A 259 -3.19 14.04 -10.92
C SER A 259 -2.81 12.86 -10.03
N VAL A 260 -2.32 13.16 -8.83
CA VAL A 260 -1.96 12.17 -7.82
C VAL A 260 -3.21 11.77 -7.06
N VAL A 261 -3.77 10.62 -7.42
CA VAL A 261 -5.01 10.09 -6.86
C VAL A 261 -4.72 9.45 -5.52
N ASN A 262 -5.28 9.98 -4.43
CA ASN A 262 -4.98 9.56 -3.07
C ASN A 262 -6.19 9.67 -2.14
N ARG A 263 -6.09 9.10 -0.93
CA ARG A 263 -7.10 9.25 0.13
C ARG A 263 -6.71 10.26 1.21
N ASN A 264 -5.43 10.64 1.29
CA ASN A 264 -4.89 11.50 2.34
C ASN A 264 -4.61 12.93 1.82
N GLY A 265 -5.69 13.64 1.50
CA GLY A 265 -5.60 15.02 0.98
C GLY A 265 -4.79 15.95 1.87
N ARG A 266 -4.92 15.81 3.19
CA ARG A 266 -4.19 16.66 4.15
C ARG A 266 -2.68 16.72 3.87
N HIS A 267 -2.06 15.60 3.53
CA HIS A 267 -0.61 15.54 3.26
C HIS A 267 -0.30 15.73 1.77
N TYR A 268 -1.07 15.09 0.90
CA TYR A 268 -0.79 15.13 -0.53
C TYR A 268 -1.04 16.52 -1.15
N ASP A 269 -2.03 17.28 -0.68
CA ASP A 269 -2.33 18.60 -1.22
C ASP A 269 -1.10 19.52 -1.09
N GLN A 270 -0.52 19.58 0.10
CA GLN A 270 0.65 20.41 0.39
C GLN A 270 1.91 19.95 -0.35
N ILE A 271 2.08 18.63 -0.52
CA ILE A 271 3.25 18.08 -1.21
C ILE A 271 3.12 18.29 -2.72
N CYS A 272 1.94 18.04 -3.29
CA CYS A 272 1.69 18.14 -4.71
C CYS A 272 1.70 19.60 -5.18
N GLU A 273 1.04 20.49 -4.45
CA GLU A 273 1.04 21.93 -4.74
C GLU A 273 2.46 22.49 -4.81
N ALA A 274 3.35 22.03 -3.92
CA ALA A 274 4.74 22.50 -3.88
C ALA A 274 5.52 22.22 -5.19
N ILE A 275 5.14 21.22 -5.97
CA ILE A 275 5.88 20.82 -7.19
C ILE A 275 5.00 20.85 -8.44
N ASP A 276 3.97 21.69 -8.44
CA ASP A 276 3.02 21.86 -9.54
C ASP A 276 2.41 20.52 -9.96
N ARG A 277 1.88 19.78 -8.99
CA ARG A 277 1.07 18.58 -9.19
C ARG A 277 -0.32 18.80 -8.61
N LYS A 278 -1.31 18.19 -9.26
CA LYS A 278 -2.68 18.19 -8.75
C LYS A 278 -2.84 17.00 -7.81
N SER A 279 -3.26 17.25 -6.57
CA SER A 279 -3.76 16.21 -5.67
C SER A 279 -5.24 15.96 -5.98
N LEU A 280 -5.62 14.70 -6.21
CA LEU A 280 -7.00 14.32 -6.45
C LEU A 280 -7.47 13.35 -5.37
N VAL A 281 -8.24 13.89 -4.43
CA VAL A 281 -8.70 13.16 -3.25
C VAL A 281 -10.06 12.55 -3.52
N TYR A 282 -10.14 11.22 -3.57
CA TYR A 282 -11.42 10.52 -3.69
C TYR A 282 -12.03 10.24 -2.32
N LYS A 283 -13.37 10.26 -2.23
CA LYS A 283 -14.05 10.01 -0.96
C LYS A 283 -14.35 8.52 -0.82
N SER A 284 -13.95 7.96 0.31
CA SER A 284 -14.55 6.69 0.74
C SER A 284 -16.02 6.95 1.08
N PRO A 285 -16.92 6.00 0.81
CA PRO A 285 -18.24 6.01 1.44
C PRO A 285 -18.06 6.22 2.94
N LYS A 286 -18.86 7.11 3.54
CA LYS A 286 -18.97 7.18 5.00
C LYS A 286 -19.55 5.84 5.44
N VAL A 287 -18.77 5.07 6.19
CA VAL A 287 -19.24 3.89 6.91
C VAL A 287 -20.01 4.36 8.13
#